data_AF-A0A0K0E4Y1-F1
#
_entry.id   AF-A0A0K0E4Y1-F1
#
_cell.length_a   1.000
_cell.length_b   1.000
_cell.length_c   1.000
_cell.angle_alpha   90.00
_cell.angle_beta   90.00
_cell.angle_gamma   90.00
#
_symmetry.space_group_name_H-M   'P 1'
#
loop_
_entity.id
_entity.type
_entity.pdbx_description
1 polymer ?
#
loop_
_entity_poly.entity_id
_entity_poly.type
_entity_poly.pdbx_seq_one_letter_code
_entity_poly.pdbx_strand_id
1 'polypeptide(L)'
;MIKSFSHTYECTLCLTPCKNVFKRHVYPSAKECEYRSRETIISDVDKAIRNINTIDDYHGHKNRLPILFKDIMYPYTSTVDWFHSVLQESFLCDFKNIFITGFYVNNDDFMVPPLRNIYRIMFDKAASNNKISRCFSRKARTLQFFDSYKAFEMKLFFFYIFPIVMYNIISVDNEIYTKYVLNVFLQISTIGSLLKNTITKEFVDSIEKALFIWHKRRFQTICKSRYSTIKSHEVTHLAYVTKYHGPLNSFSTFAGESSLHDINYLLSSLLLENVLTQITKRLDDHYFTSKKEKIFTF
;
A
#
# COMPACT_ATOMS: atom_id res chain seq x y z
N MET A 1 24.48 20.61 5.22
CA MET A 1 24.67 19.19 5.58
C MET A 1 23.36 18.47 5.26
N ILE A 2 23.31 17.74 4.15
CA ILE A 2 22.10 17.04 3.67
C ILE A 2 22.01 15.73 4.47
N LYS A 3 21.21 15.73 5.54
CA LYS A 3 21.11 14.59 6.47
C LYS A 3 20.34 13.39 5.92
N SER A 4 19.53 13.59 4.89
CA SER A 4 18.99 12.52 4.05
C SER A 4 18.53 13.09 2.71
N PHE A 5 18.66 12.31 1.64
CA PHE A 5 18.04 12.65 0.35
C PHE A 5 16.50 12.56 0.44
N SER A 6 15.98 11.84 1.45
CA SER A 6 14.55 11.61 1.70
C SER A 6 13.79 12.79 2.33
N HIS A 7 14.47 13.82 2.86
CA HIS A 7 13.79 14.88 3.62
C HIS A 7 12.88 15.82 2.82
N THR A 8 12.95 15.80 1.48
CA THR A 8 12.06 16.63 0.62
C THR A 8 11.06 15.79 -0.18
N TYR A 9 11.47 14.60 -0.65
CA TYR A 9 10.66 13.74 -1.54
C TYR A 9 10.70 12.28 -1.07
N GLU A 10 9.68 11.83 -0.33
CA GLU A 10 9.57 10.41 0.09
C GLU A 10 8.90 9.52 -0.96
N CYS A 11 8.21 10.09 -1.95
CA CYS A 11 7.56 9.30 -2.99
C CYS A 11 8.58 8.76 -4.01
N THR A 12 8.51 7.45 -4.25
CA THR A 12 9.34 6.73 -5.24
C THR A 12 8.85 6.91 -6.68
N LEU A 13 7.69 7.54 -6.89
CA LEU A 13 7.05 7.73 -8.20
C LEU A 13 7.07 9.17 -8.71
N CYS A 14 7.09 10.17 -7.82
CA CYS A 14 7.01 11.57 -8.22
C CYS A 14 7.88 12.48 -7.37
N LEU A 15 8.14 13.66 -7.89
CA LEU A 15 8.88 14.75 -7.25
C LEU A 15 7.94 15.71 -6.51
N THR A 16 6.86 15.20 -5.92
CA THR A 16 5.96 16.01 -5.09
C THR A 16 6.58 16.19 -3.71
N PRO A 17 6.90 17.43 -3.27
CA PRO A 17 7.52 17.63 -1.98
C PRO A 17 6.51 17.42 -0.84
N CYS A 18 6.98 16.88 0.29
CA CYS A 18 6.17 16.81 1.49
C CYS A 18 6.01 18.21 2.11
N LYS A 19 4.91 18.43 2.83
CA LYS A 19 4.67 19.63 3.63
C LYS A 19 4.79 19.29 5.10
N ASN A 20 5.53 20.11 5.85
CA ASN A 20 5.58 19.99 7.31
C ASN A 20 4.38 20.72 7.93
N VAL A 21 3.48 19.95 8.56
CA VAL A 21 2.32 20.48 9.28
C VAL A 21 2.38 19.93 10.70
N PHE A 22 2.48 20.82 11.70
CA PHE A 22 2.60 20.44 13.12
C PHE A 22 3.67 19.37 13.41
N LYS A 23 4.87 19.52 12.82
CA LYS A 23 6.00 18.57 12.93
C LYS A 23 5.75 17.18 12.32
N ARG A 24 4.75 17.05 11.44
CA ARG A 24 4.49 15.83 10.64
C ARG A 24 4.65 16.12 9.16
N HIS A 25 5.21 15.16 8.43
CA HIS A 25 5.24 15.18 6.97
C HIS A 25 3.86 14.81 6.42
N VAL A 26 3.33 15.67 5.56
CA VAL A 26 2.01 15.55 4.94
C VAL A 26 2.17 15.62 3.44
N TYR A 27 1.48 14.73 2.72
CA TYR A 27 1.67 14.54 1.28
C TYR A 27 0.44 14.97 0.50
N PRO A 28 0.50 16.02 -0.35
CA PRO A 28 -0.62 16.38 -1.19
C PRO A 28 -0.90 15.27 -2.22
N SER A 29 -2.06 15.31 -2.88
CA SER A 29 -2.33 14.36 -3.99
C SER A 29 -1.29 14.49 -5.09
N ALA A 30 -1.02 13.40 -5.82
CA ALA A 30 -0.19 13.39 -7.03
C ALA A 30 -0.77 14.14 -8.24
N LYS A 31 -1.82 14.94 -8.04
CA LYS A 31 -2.42 15.72 -9.11
C LYS A 31 -1.38 16.71 -9.65
N GLU A 32 -1.16 16.67 -10.96
CA GLU A 32 -0.20 17.54 -11.66
C GLU A 32 1.25 17.38 -11.15
N CYS A 33 1.59 16.23 -10.58
CA CYS A 33 2.96 15.97 -10.15
C CYS A 33 3.90 15.70 -11.34
N GLU A 34 5.16 16.06 -11.16
CA GLU A 34 6.23 15.58 -12.02
C GLU A 34 6.62 14.15 -11.61
N TYR A 35 6.48 13.20 -12.54
CA TYR A 35 6.87 11.81 -12.32
C TYR A 35 8.39 11.65 -12.41
N ARG A 36 8.93 10.75 -11.59
CA ARG A 36 10.35 10.37 -11.67
C ARG A 36 10.58 9.61 -12.98
N SER A 37 11.54 10.05 -13.77
CA SER A 37 12.05 9.30 -14.92
C SER A 37 13.20 8.38 -14.49
N ARG A 38 13.52 7.39 -15.33
CA ARG A 38 14.71 6.53 -15.12
C ARG A 38 15.98 7.36 -14.97
N GLU A 39 16.13 8.40 -15.78
CA GLU A 39 17.29 9.30 -15.76
C GLU A 39 17.37 10.07 -14.44
N THR A 40 16.22 10.54 -13.91
CA THR A 40 16.19 11.20 -12.59
C THR A 40 16.58 10.23 -11.46
N ILE A 41 16.13 8.98 -11.53
CA ILE A 41 16.50 7.94 -10.54
C ILE A 41 18.00 7.65 -10.60
N ILE A 42 18.55 7.47 -11.81
CA ILE A 42 20.00 7.25 -12.00
C ILE A 42 20.79 8.44 -11.47
N SER A 43 20.36 9.67 -11.78
CA SER A 43 21.02 10.89 -11.31
C SER A 43 21.01 11.00 -9.78
N ASP A 44 19.88 10.69 -9.14
CA ASP A 44 19.74 10.68 -7.68
C ASP A 44 20.68 9.65 -7.04
N VAL A 45 20.76 8.45 -7.64
CA VAL A 45 21.67 7.38 -7.20
C VAL A 45 23.13 7.79 -7.37
N ASP A 46 23.51 8.32 -8.53
CA ASP A 46 24.88 8.76 -8.79
C ASP A 46 25.29 9.85 -7.80
N LYS A 47 24.37 10.77 -7.50
CA LYS A 47 24.57 11.80 -6.48
C LYS A 47 24.74 11.17 -5.10
N ALA A 48 23.97 10.15 -4.76
CA ALA A 48 24.13 9.43 -3.49
C ALA A 48 25.48 8.72 -3.38
N ILE A 49 25.90 8.02 -4.43
CA ILE A 49 27.19 7.32 -4.51
C ILE A 49 28.35 8.31 -4.37
N ARG A 50 28.31 9.45 -5.08
CA ARG A 50 29.36 10.48 -4.97
C ARG A 50 29.48 11.07 -3.57
N ASN A 51 28.38 11.09 -2.83
CA ASN A 51 28.29 11.67 -1.48
C ASN A 51 28.22 10.59 -0.39
N ILE A 52 28.59 9.34 -0.68
CA ILE A 52 28.43 8.18 0.23
C ILE A 52 29.10 8.38 1.60
N ASN A 53 30.18 9.17 1.65
CA ASN A 53 30.90 9.48 2.90
C ASN A 53 30.25 10.60 3.73
N THR A 54 29.16 11.20 3.23
CA THR A 54 28.51 12.39 3.83
C THR A 54 26.98 12.24 3.98
N ILE A 55 26.40 11.16 3.45
CA ILE A 55 24.96 10.85 3.53
C ILE A 55 24.76 9.72 4.54
N ASP A 56 23.99 9.98 5.59
CA ASP A 56 23.68 8.99 6.63
C ASP A 56 22.60 7.97 6.19
N ASP A 57 21.72 8.37 5.25
CA ASP A 57 20.56 7.59 4.81
C ASP A 57 20.16 7.90 3.34
N TYR A 58 20.02 6.84 2.52
CA TYR A 58 19.47 6.91 1.16
C TYR A 58 18.33 5.89 0.99
N HIS A 59 17.10 6.38 0.82
CA HIS A 59 15.87 5.56 0.73
C HIS A 59 15.72 4.49 1.83
N GLY A 60 16.17 4.77 3.05
CA GLY A 60 16.09 3.85 4.20
C GLY A 60 17.32 2.95 4.35
N HIS A 61 18.30 3.01 3.45
CA HIS A 61 19.58 2.34 3.60
C HIS A 61 20.52 3.18 4.46
N LYS A 62 20.70 2.77 5.72
CA LYS A 62 21.64 3.39 6.66
C LYS A 62 23.05 2.85 6.46
N ASN A 63 24.04 3.74 6.49
CA ASN A 63 25.48 3.49 6.63
C ASN A 63 26.23 2.74 5.51
N ARG A 64 25.59 2.10 4.52
CA ARG A 64 26.25 1.53 3.33
C ARG A 64 25.28 1.44 2.15
N LEU A 65 25.61 2.04 1.01
CA LEU A 65 24.95 1.73 -0.27
C LEU A 65 25.41 0.33 -0.72
N PRO A 66 24.50 -0.59 -1.08
CA PRO A 66 24.86 -1.89 -1.65
C PRO A 66 25.82 -1.76 -2.84
N ILE A 67 26.86 -2.61 -2.85
CA ILE A 67 27.92 -2.62 -3.87
C ILE A 67 27.34 -2.73 -5.30
N LEU A 68 26.20 -3.40 -5.45
CA LEU A 68 25.54 -3.66 -6.72
C LEU A 68 24.75 -2.47 -7.28
N PHE A 69 24.71 -1.30 -6.63
CA PHE A 69 23.91 -0.15 -7.10
C PHE A 69 24.27 0.32 -8.53
N LYS A 70 25.51 0.07 -8.98
CA LYS A 70 25.97 0.38 -10.34
C LYS A 70 25.52 -0.64 -11.38
N ASP A 71 25.22 -1.85 -10.94
CA ASP A 71 24.95 -3.01 -11.79
C ASP A 71 23.44 -3.33 -11.85
N ILE A 72 22.62 -2.69 -11.00
CA ILE A 72 21.17 -2.86 -10.98
C ILE A 72 20.54 -1.99 -12.08
N MET A 73 19.76 -2.63 -12.96
CA MET A 73 18.94 -1.92 -13.93
C MET A 73 17.73 -1.27 -13.23
N TYR A 74 17.64 0.06 -13.29
CA TYR A 74 16.49 0.79 -12.77
C TYR A 74 15.27 0.61 -13.67
N PRO A 75 14.08 0.31 -13.12
CA PRO A 75 12.87 0.15 -13.91
C PRO A 75 12.45 1.48 -14.53
N TYR A 76 11.83 1.41 -15.72
CA TYR A 76 11.27 2.59 -16.39
C TYR A 76 10.11 3.23 -15.62
N THR A 77 9.39 2.40 -14.86
CA THR A 77 8.32 2.84 -13.96
C THR A 77 8.39 2.00 -12.69
N SER A 78 8.50 2.67 -11.55
CA SER A 78 8.30 2.02 -10.25
C SER A 78 6.82 1.65 -10.10
N THR A 79 6.53 0.64 -9.28
CA THR A 79 5.14 0.25 -8.98
C THR A 79 4.80 0.68 -7.56
N VAL A 80 3.51 0.87 -7.31
CA VAL A 80 3.00 1.00 -5.94
C VAL A 80 2.64 -0.39 -5.44
N ASP A 81 3.10 -0.74 -4.24
CA ASP A 81 2.50 -1.83 -3.49
C ASP A 81 1.09 -1.43 -3.08
N TRP A 82 0.13 -1.71 -3.95
CA TRP A 82 -1.26 -1.30 -3.72
C TRP A 82 -1.87 -2.05 -2.54
N PHE A 83 -1.42 -3.27 -2.25
CA PHE A 83 -1.98 -4.06 -1.16
C PHE A 83 -1.63 -3.41 0.18
N HIS A 84 -0.34 -3.09 0.40
CA HIS A 84 0.10 -2.42 1.61
C HIS A 84 -0.48 -0.99 1.68
N SER A 85 -0.35 -0.21 0.60
CA SER A 85 -0.74 1.20 0.59
C SER A 85 -2.26 1.41 0.74
N VAL A 86 -3.06 0.54 0.13
CA VAL A 86 -4.53 0.62 0.19
C VAL A 86 -5.07 -0.18 1.38
N LEU A 87 -4.85 -1.50 1.43
CA LEU A 87 -5.57 -2.38 2.35
C LEU A 87 -4.98 -2.37 3.75
N GLN A 88 -3.65 -2.43 3.90
CA GLN A 88 -3.01 -2.41 5.21
C GLN A 88 -2.79 -1.00 5.78
N GLU A 89 -2.89 0.04 4.96
CA GLU A 89 -2.62 1.41 5.39
C GLU A 89 -3.87 2.29 5.28
N SER A 90 -4.24 2.76 4.08
CA SER A 90 -5.33 3.72 3.95
C SER A 90 -6.65 3.21 4.52
N PHE A 91 -7.12 2.04 4.10
CA PHE A 91 -8.36 1.45 4.58
C PHE A 91 -8.27 0.99 6.02
N LEU A 92 -7.13 0.43 6.45
CA LEU A 92 -6.94 0.04 7.83
C LEU A 92 -7.01 1.25 8.78
N CYS A 93 -6.37 2.36 8.39
CA CYS A 93 -6.44 3.63 9.10
C CYS A 93 -7.89 4.13 9.16
N ASP A 94 -8.63 4.09 8.05
CA ASP A 94 -10.04 4.48 8.04
C ASP A 94 -10.91 3.60 8.94
N PHE A 95 -10.70 2.29 8.89
CA PHE A 95 -11.41 1.36 9.74
C PHE A 95 -11.11 1.61 11.23
N LYS A 96 -9.84 1.82 11.59
CA LYS A 96 -9.44 2.15 12.97
C LYS A 96 -10.06 3.46 13.43
N ASN A 97 -10.07 4.48 12.58
CA ASN A 97 -10.75 5.76 12.86
C ASN A 97 -12.25 5.56 13.12
N ILE A 98 -12.90 4.75 12.30
CA ILE A 98 -14.34 4.48 12.36
C ILE A 98 -14.71 3.67 13.62
N PHE A 99 -13.90 2.70 14.06
CA PHE A 99 -14.31 1.73 15.10
C PHE A 99 -13.49 1.70 16.38
N ILE A 100 -12.33 2.36 16.43
CA ILE A 100 -11.41 2.29 17.57
C ILE A 100 -11.11 3.68 18.10
N THR A 101 -10.60 4.58 17.26
CA THR A 101 -10.03 5.84 17.73
C THR A 101 -10.95 7.04 17.58
N GLY A 102 -11.97 6.96 16.72
CA GLY A 102 -12.63 8.17 16.21
C GLY A 102 -11.72 8.91 15.24
N PHE A 103 -12.20 10.05 14.75
CA PHE A 103 -11.43 10.93 13.86
C PHE A 103 -11.72 12.39 14.12
N TYR A 104 -10.72 13.22 13.83
CA TYR A 104 -10.80 14.66 13.98
C TYR A 104 -11.20 15.33 12.67
N VAL A 105 -12.00 16.37 12.75
CA VAL A 105 -12.37 17.25 11.63
C VAL A 105 -11.95 18.69 11.95
N ASN A 106 -11.88 19.55 10.92
CA ASN A 106 -11.54 20.97 11.06
C ASN A 106 -10.23 21.22 11.87
N ASN A 107 -9.09 20.67 11.42
CA ASN A 107 -7.78 20.91 12.05
C ASN A 107 -7.68 20.51 13.55
N ASP A 108 -8.36 19.44 13.95
CA ASP A 108 -8.39 18.91 15.33
C ASP A 108 -9.34 19.63 16.31
N ASP A 109 -10.18 20.56 15.84
CA ASP A 109 -11.13 21.29 16.69
C ASP A 109 -12.32 20.42 17.16
N PHE A 110 -12.72 19.43 16.35
CA PHE A 110 -13.86 18.57 16.66
C PHE A 110 -13.53 17.10 16.45
N MET A 111 -13.77 16.27 17.48
CA MET A 111 -13.58 14.82 17.44
C MET A 111 -14.92 14.14 17.21
N VAL A 112 -15.02 13.38 16.12
CA VAL A 112 -16.11 12.43 15.90
C VAL A 112 -15.75 11.12 16.60
N PRO A 113 -16.55 10.65 17.58
CA PRO A 113 -16.25 9.42 18.31
C PRO A 113 -16.36 8.18 17.41
N PRO A 114 -15.68 7.09 17.76
CA PRO A 114 -15.83 5.83 17.05
C PRO A 114 -17.25 5.27 17.19
N LEU A 115 -17.65 4.45 16.24
CA LEU A 115 -18.90 3.71 16.30
C LEU A 115 -18.96 2.76 17.50
N ARG A 116 -20.17 2.59 18.03
CA ARG A 116 -20.44 1.67 19.15
C ARG A 116 -20.06 0.24 18.80
N ASN A 117 -19.59 -0.51 19.80
CA ASN A 117 -19.19 -1.92 19.64
C ASN A 117 -20.31 -2.84 19.10
N ILE A 118 -21.58 -2.49 19.28
CA ILE A 118 -22.72 -3.26 18.73
C ILE A 118 -22.61 -3.45 17.22
N TYR A 119 -22.05 -2.48 16.50
CA TYR A 119 -21.87 -2.58 15.06
C TYR A 119 -20.84 -3.63 14.66
N ARG A 120 -19.85 -3.95 15.52
CA ARG A 120 -18.88 -5.04 15.27
C ARG A 120 -19.57 -6.39 15.13
N ILE A 121 -20.63 -6.63 15.91
CA ILE A 121 -21.44 -7.86 15.83
C ILE A 121 -22.08 -7.98 14.43
N MET A 122 -22.46 -6.86 13.80
CA MET A 122 -23.01 -6.88 12.43
C MET A 122 -21.96 -7.33 11.41
N PHE A 123 -20.69 -6.93 11.57
CA PHE A 123 -19.60 -7.41 10.72
C PHE A 123 -19.32 -8.89 10.91
N ASP A 124 -19.28 -9.38 12.15
CA ASP A 124 -19.05 -10.81 12.42
C ASP A 124 -20.18 -11.68 11.89
N LYS A 125 -21.42 -11.21 12.02
CA LYS A 125 -22.60 -11.85 11.42
C LYS A 125 -22.52 -11.84 9.89
N ALA A 126 -22.08 -10.74 9.30
CA ALA A 126 -21.91 -10.64 7.85
C ALA A 126 -20.78 -11.54 7.35
N ALA A 127 -19.63 -11.58 8.02
CA ALA A 127 -18.51 -12.46 7.70
C ALA A 127 -18.90 -13.95 7.76
N SER A 128 -19.62 -14.35 8.81
CA SER A 128 -20.07 -15.74 9.01
C SER A 128 -21.11 -16.18 7.97
N ASN A 129 -22.03 -15.27 7.61
CA ASN A 129 -23.13 -15.53 6.66
C ASN A 129 -22.79 -15.18 5.21
N ASN A 130 -21.55 -14.77 4.92
CA ASN A 130 -21.19 -14.26 3.61
C ASN A 130 -21.26 -15.38 2.55
N LYS A 131 -22.30 -15.34 1.70
CA LYS A 131 -22.48 -16.24 0.54
C LYS A 131 -21.50 -15.96 -0.62
N ILE A 132 -20.83 -14.80 -0.61
CA ILE A 132 -19.79 -14.42 -1.60
C ILE A 132 -18.55 -15.32 -1.47
N SER A 133 -18.44 -16.11 -0.38
CA SER A 133 -17.41 -17.14 -0.22
C SER A 133 -17.45 -18.25 -1.27
N ARG A 134 -18.33 -18.22 -2.28
CA ARG A 134 -18.23 -19.11 -3.44
C ARG A 134 -17.16 -18.64 -4.44
N CYS A 135 -16.86 -17.35 -4.47
CA CYS A 135 -15.78 -16.77 -5.28
C CYS A 135 -14.42 -16.76 -4.56
N PHE A 136 -14.39 -17.15 -3.29
CA PHE A 136 -13.19 -17.15 -2.45
C PHE A 136 -13.06 -18.52 -1.77
N SER A 137 -11.85 -19.07 -1.69
CA SER A 137 -11.65 -20.43 -1.16
C SER A 137 -12.01 -20.59 0.33
N ARG A 138 -12.16 -19.49 1.08
CA ARG A 138 -12.43 -19.49 2.52
C ARG A 138 -13.30 -18.29 2.92
N LYS A 139 -14.07 -18.44 4.01
CA LYS A 139 -14.76 -17.33 4.68
C LYS A 139 -13.73 -16.45 5.41
N ALA A 140 -14.04 -15.16 5.55
CA ALA A 140 -13.30 -14.30 6.46
C ALA A 140 -13.57 -14.71 7.91
N ARG A 141 -12.53 -14.66 8.75
CA ARG A 141 -12.68 -14.80 10.20
C ARG A 141 -13.49 -13.63 10.78
N THR A 142 -13.78 -13.72 12.08
CA THR A 142 -14.40 -12.62 12.84
C THR A 142 -13.39 -11.50 13.09
N LEU A 143 -13.89 -10.30 13.39
CA LEU A 143 -13.11 -9.10 13.67
C LEU A 143 -12.14 -9.25 14.85
N GLN A 144 -12.35 -10.23 15.74
CA GLN A 144 -11.38 -10.58 16.77
C GLN A 144 -9.99 -10.88 16.19
N PHE A 145 -9.94 -11.44 14.98
CA PHE A 145 -8.69 -11.82 14.31
C PHE A 145 -8.24 -10.80 13.27
N PHE A 146 -8.85 -9.62 13.23
CA PHE A 146 -8.66 -8.64 12.15
C PHE A 146 -7.19 -8.27 11.90
N ASP A 147 -6.42 -8.06 12.97
CA ASP A 147 -4.98 -7.74 12.87
C ASP A 147 -4.14 -8.89 12.28
N SER A 148 -4.68 -10.10 12.25
CA SER A 148 -4.04 -11.30 11.69
C SER A 148 -4.63 -11.73 10.35
N TYR A 149 -5.52 -10.93 9.75
CA TYR A 149 -6.14 -11.28 8.47
C TYR A 149 -5.10 -11.42 7.37
N LYS A 150 -5.24 -12.49 6.60
CA LYS A 150 -4.44 -12.71 5.41
C LYS A 150 -4.92 -11.82 4.26
N ALA A 151 -4.13 -11.74 3.20
CA ALA A 151 -4.43 -10.92 2.04
C ALA A 151 -5.82 -11.15 1.44
N PHE A 152 -6.27 -12.41 1.37
CA PHE A 152 -7.60 -12.72 0.86
C PHE A 152 -8.72 -12.22 1.79
N GLU A 153 -8.53 -12.30 3.11
CA GLU A 153 -9.52 -11.86 4.10
C GLU A 153 -9.64 -10.34 4.10
N MET A 154 -8.52 -9.64 3.98
CA MET A 154 -8.48 -8.18 3.82
C MET A 154 -9.27 -7.74 2.57
N LYS A 155 -9.06 -8.41 1.43
CA LYS A 155 -9.82 -8.13 0.19
C LYS A 155 -11.31 -8.40 0.37
N LEU A 156 -11.67 -9.58 0.89
CA LEU A 156 -13.08 -9.95 1.11
C LEU A 156 -13.75 -8.96 2.08
N PHE A 157 -13.05 -8.58 3.14
CA PHE A 157 -13.54 -7.65 4.13
C PHE A 157 -13.76 -6.26 3.55
N PHE A 158 -12.74 -5.62 3.00
CA PHE A 158 -12.83 -4.23 2.57
C PHE A 158 -13.66 -4.03 1.30
N PHE A 159 -13.61 -4.94 0.33
CA PHE A 159 -14.34 -4.75 -0.93
C PHE A 159 -15.79 -5.22 -0.88
N TYR A 160 -16.15 -6.11 0.07
CA TYR A 160 -17.48 -6.71 0.09
C TYR A 160 -18.19 -6.56 1.44
N ILE A 161 -17.59 -7.06 2.53
CA ILE A 161 -18.26 -7.05 3.84
C ILE A 161 -18.45 -5.62 4.34
N PHE A 162 -17.40 -4.81 4.29
CA PHE A 162 -17.40 -3.45 4.82
C PHE A 162 -18.43 -2.54 4.16
N PRO A 163 -18.50 -2.42 2.81
CA PRO A 163 -19.51 -1.59 2.16
C PRO A 163 -20.93 -1.98 2.53
N ILE A 164 -21.23 -3.29 2.53
CA ILE A 164 -22.58 -3.80 2.82
C ILE A 164 -23.00 -3.46 4.25
N VAL A 165 -22.12 -3.72 5.23
CA VAL A 165 -22.44 -3.47 6.64
C VAL A 165 -22.50 -1.97 6.92
N MET A 166 -21.53 -1.20 6.43
CA MET A 166 -21.49 0.25 6.65
C MET A 166 -22.66 0.97 6.02
N TYR A 167 -23.14 0.54 4.85
CA TYR A 167 -24.34 1.10 4.22
C TYR A 167 -25.56 1.02 5.14
N ASN A 168 -25.72 -0.08 5.89
CA ASN A 168 -26.81 -0.24 6.84
C ASN A 168 -26.65 0.62 8.11
N ILE A 169 -25.41 1.03 8.44
CA ILE A 169 -25.10 1.81 9.64
C ILE A 169 -25.28 3.31 9.39
N ILE A 170 -24.82 3.82 8.24
CA ILE A 170 -24.79 5.27 7.96
C ILE A 170 -26.16 5.89 7.68
N SER A 171 -27.20 5.08 7.51
CA SER A 171 -28.58 5.53 7.32
C SER A 171 -29.21 6.19 8.56
N VAL A 172 -28.44 6.42 9.64
CA VAL A 172 -28.96 6.65 11.01
C VAL A 172 -28.23 7.82 11.72
N ASP A 173 -28.22 9.04 11.16
CA ASP A 173 -28.06 10.31 11.93
C ASP A 173 -26.67 10.95 12.23
N ASN A 174 -25.70 10.98 11.30
CA ASN A 174 -24.60 11.97 11.39
C ASN A 174 -24.03 12.38 10.04
N GLU A 175 -24.23 13.63 9.62
CA GLU A 175 -23.81 14.14 8.30
C GLU A 175 -22.30 14.06 8.06
N ILE A 176 -21.48 14.40 9.06
CA ILE A 176 -20.00 14.37 8.95
C ILE A 176 -19.52 12.92 8.83
N TYR A 177 -20.08 12.04 9.65
CA TYR A 177 -19.76 10.62 9.63
C TYR A 177 -20.13 9.99 8.28
N THR A 178 -21.33 10.29 7.79
CA THR A 178 -21.80 9.84 6.47
C THR A 178 -20.90 10.34 5.35
N LYS A 179 -20.51 11.62 5.36
CA LYS A 179 -19.54 12.17 4.39
C LYS A 179 -18.21 11.42 4.42
N TYR A 180 -17.71 11.06 5.60
CA TYR A 180 -16.47 10.32 5.73
C TYR A 180 -16.59 8.90 5.15
N VAL A 181 -17.63 8.16 5.53
CA VAL A 181 -17.86 6.79 5.02
C VAL A 181 -18.10 6.77 3.51
N LEU A 182 -18.85 7.73 2.97
CA LEU A 182 -19.02 7.88 1.53
C LEU A 182 -17.69 8.14 0.81
N ASN A 183 -16.76 8.86 1.45
CA ASN A 183 -15.42 9.03 0.90
C ASN A 183 -14.63 7.71 0.91
N VAL A 184 -14.77 6.88 1.96
CA VAL A 184 -14.19 5.53 1.97
C VAL A 184 -14.79 4.66 0.87
N PHE A 185 -16.10 4.74 0.62
CA PHE A 185 -16.75 4.02 -0.48
C PHE A 185 -16.23 4.46 -1.85
N LEU A 186 -16.02 5.76 -2.07
CA LEU A 186 -15.38 6.26 -3.29
C LEU A 186 -14.00 5.61 -3.52
N GLN A 187 -13.20 5.48 -2.46
CA GLN A 187 -11.93 4.78 -2.54
C GLN A 187 -12.10 3.29 -2.85
N ILE A 188 -12.99 2.58 -2.15
CA ILE A 188 -13.27 1.16 -2.40
C ILE A 188 -13.70 0.94 -3.86
N SER A 189 -14.60 1.77 -4.39
CA SER A 189 -15.09 1.66 -5.77
C SER A 189 -14.01 1.97 -6.80
N THR A 190 -13.18 2.98 -6.57
CA THR A 190 -12.06 3.34 -7.49
C THR A 190 -11.01 2.23 -7.54
N ILE A 191 -10.57 1.73 -6.39
CA ILE A 191 -9.61 0.62 -6.33
C ILE A 191 -10.21 -0.67 -6.89
N GLY A 192 -11.45 -0.99 -6.54
CA GLY A 192 -12.17 -2.13 -7.10
C GLY A 192 -12.29 -2.08 -8.63
N SER A 193 -12.42 -0.87 -9.19
CA SER A 193 -12.45 -0.67 -10.64
C SER A 193 -11.10 -0.90 -11.30
N LEU A 194 -9.99 -0.54 -10.66
CA LEU A 194 -8.63 -0.82 -11.16
C LEU A 194 -8.23 -2.30 -11.07
N LEU A 195 -8.98 -3.11 -10.32
CA LEU A 195 -8.78 -4.57 -10.24
C LEU A 195 -9.47 -5.34 -11.38
N LYS A 196 -10.22 -4.67 -12.27
CA LYS A 196 -10.88 -5.33 -13.40
C LYS A 196 -9.86 -5.74 -14.46
N ASN A 197 -9.94 -6.98 -14.93
CA ASN A 197 -9.06 -7.54 -15.97
C ASN A 197 -9.08 -6.73 -17.28
N THR A 198 -10.24 -6.14 -17.61
CA THR A 198 -10.42 -5.32 -18.80
C THR A 198 -10.68 -3.88 -18.37
N ILE A 199 -9.74 -3.00 -18.72
CA ILE A 199 -9.80 -1.59 -18.35
C ILE A 199 -9.36 -0.72 -19.54
N THR A 200 -10.19 0.24 -19.94
CA THR A 200 -9.86 1.17 -21.02
C THR A 200 -9.10 2.38 -20.46
N LYS A 201 -8.29 3.03 -21.31
CA LYS A 201 -7.52 4.22 -20.92
C LYS A 201 -8.42 5.34 -20.40
N GLU A 202 -9.53 5.61 -21.08
CA GLU A 202 -10.53 6.63 -20.69
C GLU A 202 -11.13 6.35 -19.31
N PHE A 203 -11.37 5.07 -18.99
CA PHE A 203 -11.88 4.68 -17.69
C PHE A 203 -10.81 4.83 -16.61
N VAL A 204 -9.53 4.52 -16.90
CA VAL A 204 -8.41 4.79 -15.99
C VAL A 204 -8.25 6.30 -15.73
N ASP A 205 -8.35 7.15 -16.75
CA ASP A 205 -8.30 8.61 -16.60
C ASP A 205 -9.45 9.14 -15.72
N SER A 206 -10.63 8.52 -15.82
CA SER A 206 -11.77 8.84 -14.96
C SER A 206 -11.54 8.40 -13.51
N ILE A 207 -10.94 7.23 -13.29
CA ILE A 207 -10.57 6.75 -11.96
C ILE A 207 -9.48 7.63 -11.33
N GLU A 208 -8.50 8.09 -12.11
CA GLU A 208 -7.45 9.00 -11.64
C GLU A 208 -8.05 10.28 -11.05
N LYS A 209 -8.99 10.90 -11.77
CA LYS A 209 -9.75 12.07 -11.27
C LYS A 209 -10.49 11.73 -9.97
N ALA A 210 -11.12 10.56 -9.90
CA ALA A 210 -11.83 10.11 -8.72
C ALA A 210 -10.90 9.87 -7.51
N LEU A 211 -9.70 9.33 -7.71
CA LEU A 211 -8.68 9.18 -6.66
C LEU A 211 -8.21 10.54 -6.14
N PHE A 212 -8.02 11.53 -7.03
CA PHE A 212 -7.68 12.89 -6.59
C PHE A 212 -8.83 13.54 -5.81
N ILE A 213 -10.08 13.34 -6.23
CA ILE A 213 -11.27 13.81 -5.49
C ILE A 213 -11.32 13.14 -4.12
N TRP A 214 -11.13 11.82 -4.05
CA TRP A 214 -11.09 11.07 -2.80
C TRP A 214 -10.01 11.63 -1.85
N HIS A 215 -8.79 11.81 -2.34
CA HIS A 215 -7.67 12.30 -1.53
C HIS A 215 -7.95 13.72 -1.02
N LYS A 216 -8.47 14.60 -1.88
CA LYS A 216 -8.86 15.97 -1.50
C LYS A 216 -9.97 15.95 -0.45
N ARG A 217 -11.00 15.14 -0.63
CA ARG A 217 -12.11 15.01 0.33
C ARG A 217 -11.66 14.39 1.64
N ARG A 218 -10.76 13.41 1.61
CA ARG A 218 -10.14 12.83 2.81
C ARG A 218 -9.45 13.93 3.64
N PHE A 219 -8.72 14.81 2.97
CA PHE A 219 -8.03 15.94 3.58
C PHE A 219 -8.95 17.06 4.09
N GLN A 220 -10.13 17.22 3.46
CA GLN A 220 -11.13 18.22 3.87
C GLN A 220 -12.02 17.72 5.00
N THR A 221 -12.44 16.46 4.92
CA THR A 221 -13.35 15.82 5.88
C THR A 221 -12.61 15.40 7.14
N ILE A 222 -11.39 14.89 7.03
CA ILE A 222 -10.58 14.42 8.16
C ILE A 222 -9.37 15.34 8.31
N CYS A 223 -8.94 15.60 9.54
CA CYS A 223 -7.87 16.53 9.86
C CYS A 223 -6.65 16.44 8.91
N LYS A 224 -6.31 17.59 8.32
CA LYS A 224 -5.28 17.80 7.30
C LYS A 224 -3.92 17.19 7.63
N SER A 225 -3.52 17.23 8.91
CA SER A 225 -2.15 16.90 9.34
C SER A 225 -1.94 15.44 9.71
N ARG A 226 -3.01 14.70 10.04
CA ARG A 226 -2.88 13.36 10.63
C ARG A 226 -3.07 12.21 9.64
N TYR A 227 -3.81 12.44 8.55
CA TYR A 227 -4.34 11.35 7.72
C TYR A 227 -3.88 11.37 6.26
N SER A 228 -3.01 12.30 5.90
CA SER A 228 -2.39 12.44 4.57
C SER A 228 -0.94 11.95 4.64
N THR A 229 -0.81 10.63 4.79
CA THR A 229 0.46 9.90 4.86
C THR A 229 1.03 9.68 3.46
N ILE A 230 2.30 9.28 3.38
CA ILE A 230 2.93 8.88 2.11
C ILE A 230 2.14 7.76 1.41
N LYS A 231 1.57 6.81 2.17
CA LYS A 231 0.73 5.73 1.64
C LYS A 231 -0.56 6.24 1.02
N SER A 232 -1.22 7.22 1.64
CA SER A 232 -2.38 7.90 1.05
C SER A 232 -2.02 8.61 -0.26
N HIS A 233 -0.83 9.19 -0.34
CA HIS A 233 -0.32 9.80 -1.58
C HIS A 233 -0.02 8.74 -2.65
N GLU A 234 0.63 7.63 -2.30
CA GLU A 234 0.89 6.50 -3.20
C GLU A 234 -0.39 5.94 -3.82
N VAL A 235 -1.50 5.90 -3.08
CA VAL A 235 -2.82 5.51 -3.62
C VAL A 235 -3.24 6.39 -4.80
N THR A 236 -2.87 7.68 -4.82
CA THR A 236 -3.22 8.59 -5.92
C THR A 236 -2.44 8.30 -7.21
N HIS A 237 -1.34 7.54 -7.15
CA HIS A 237 -0.59 7.09 -8.33
C HIS A 237 -1.13 5.81 -8.95
N LEU A 238 -2.07 5.10 -8.32
CA LEU A 238 -2.49 3.77 -8.79
C LEU A 238 -3.08 3.79 -10.19
N ALA A 239 -3.82 4.84 -10.55
CA ALA A 239 -4.32 4.98 -11.92
C ALA A 239 -3.17 5.15 -12.92
N TYR A 240 -2.16 5.96 -12.61
CA TYR A 240 -0.95 6.08 -13.42
C TYR A 240 -0.26 4.74 -13.60
N VAL A 241 0.02 4.03 -12.51
CA VAL A 241 0.66 2.69 -12.56
C VAL A 241 -0.16 1.72 -13.41
N THR A 242 -1.49 1.73 -13.30
CA THR A 242 -2.37 0.89 -14.11
C THR A 242 -2.31 1.20 -15.62
N LYS A 243 -2.03 2.45 -16.02
CA LYS A 243 -1.84 2.79 -17.46
C LYS A 243 -0.63 2.07 -18.07
N TYR A 244 0.43 1.82 -17.27
CA TYR A 244 1.69 1.23 -17.76
C TYR A 244 1.79 -0.28 -17.51
N HIS A 245 1.27 -0.76 -16.38
CA HIS A 245 1.43 -2.16 -15.96
C HIS A 245 0.17 -3.01 -16.14
N GLY A 246 -0.93 -2.39 -16.58
CA GLY A 246 -2.23 -3.04 -16.65
C GLY A 246 -2.96 -3.04 -15.30
N PRO A 247 -4.05 -3.81 -15.16
CA PRO A 247 -4.87 -3.86 -13.95
C PRO A 247 -4.08 -4.15 -12.66
N LEU A 248 -4.57 -3.72 -11.49
CA LEU A 248 -3.84 -3.93 -10.21
C LEU A 248 -3.62 -5.40 -9.84
N ASN A 249 -4.35 -6.33 -10.44
CA ASN A 249 -4.16 -7.76 -10.22
C ASN A 249 -3.14 -8.40 -11.19
N SER A 250 -2.67 -7.68 -12.21
CA SER A 250 -1.65 -8.17 -13.15
C SER A 250 -0.23 -7.93 -12.66
N PHE A 251 -0.04 -7.11 -11.63
CA PHE A 251 1.26 -6.86 -11.03
C PHE A 251 1.19 -6.90 -9.50
N SER A 252 2.29 -7.30 -8.88
CA SER A 252 2.40 -7.44 -7.44
C SER A 252 3.85 -7.26 -7.02
N THR A 253 4.06 -6.50 -5.96
CA THR A 253 5.36 -6.35 -5.29
C THR A 253 5.71 -7.57 -4.42
N PHE A 254 4.72 -8.40 -4.05
CA PHE A 254 4.94 -9.60 -3.24
C PHE A 254 5.87 -10.64 -3.88
N ALA A 255 5.84 -10.78 -5.21
CA ALA A 255 6.75 -11.70 -5.89
C ALA A 255 8.22 -11.31 -5.65
N GLY A 256 8.50 -10.00 -5.66
CA GLY A 256 9.80 -9.46 -5.34
C GLY A 256 10.19 -9.70 -3.88
N GLU A 257 9.27 -9.55 -2.93
CA GLU A 257 9.54 -9.85 -1.51
C GLU A 257 9.89 -11.32 -1.29
N SER A 258 9.16 -12.24 -1.92
CA SER A 258 9.48 -13.68 -1.87
C SER A 258 10.85 -13.96 -2.48
N SER A 259 11.15 -13.42 -3.67
CA SER A 259 12.48 -13.59 -4.27
C SER A 259 13.59 -12.98 -3.44
N LEU A 260 13.38 -11.83 -2.79
CA LEU A 260 14.34 -11.22 -1.87
C LEU A 260 14.53 -12.05 -0.60
N HIS A 261 13.45 -12.64 -0.09
CA HIS A 261 13.53 -13.60 1.02
C HIS A 261 14.38 -14.80 0.63
N ASP A 262 14.16 -15.37 -0.56
CA ASP A 262 14.94 -16.49 -1.08
C ASP A 262 16.42 -16.10 -1.27
N ILE A 263 16.69 -14.93 -1.85
CA ILE A 263 18.05 -14.40 -2.01
C ILE A 263 18.73 -14.20 -0.64
N ASN A 264 18.03 -13.59 0.33
CA ASN A 264 18.57 -13.40 1.68
C ASN A 264 18.80 -14.74 2.38
N TYR A 265 17.91 -15.72 2.19
CA TYR A 265 18.09 -17.07 2.68
C TYR A 265 19.36 -17.69 2.08
N LEU A 266 19.57 -17.55 0.76
CA LEU A 266 20.77 -18.01 0.06
C LEU A 266 22.04 -17.31 0.56
N LEU A 267 21.99 -16.01 0.87
CA LEU A 267 23.13 -15.16 1.22
C LEU A 267 23.38 -14.98 2.73
N SER A 268 22.59 -15.62 3.60
CA SER A 268 22.57 -15.41 5.06
C SER A 268 23.86 -15.73 5.85
N SER A 269 25.00 -15.99 5.20
CA SER A 269 26.28 -16.31 5.84
C SER A 269 27.25 -15.13 5.83
N LEU A 270 27.72 -14.73 7.02
CA LEU A 270 28.64 -13.62 7.27
C LEU A 270 30.09 -13.86 6.80
N LEU A 271 30.45 -15.06 6.36
CA LEU A 271 31.82 -15.39 5.90
C LEU A 271 31.84 -15.62 4.39
N LEU A 272 32.56 -14.72 3.69
CA LEU A 272 32.69 -14.67 2.22
C LEU A 272 33.22 -15.99 1.62
N GLU A 273 34.06 -16.69 2.39
CA GLU A 273 34.82 -17.87 1.97
C GLU A 273 33.95 -19.08 1.63
N ASN A 274 32.72 -19.14 2.15
CA ASN A 274 31.82 -20.29 1.99
C ASN A 274 30.50 -19.95 1.28
N VAL A 275 30.35 -18.71 0.78
CA VAL A 275 29.11 -18.22 0.17
C VAL A 275 28.72 -19.05 -1.05
N LEU A 276 29.67 -19.31 -1.96
CA LEU A 276 29.39 -20.09 -3.18
C LEU A 276 28.96 -21.53 -2.87
N THR A 277 29.68 -22.22 -1.99
CA THR A 277 29.35 -23.61 -1.60
C THR A 277 27.97 -23.72 -0.95
N GLN A 278 27.59 -22.73 -0.12
CA GLN A 278 26.26 -22.69 0.50
C GLN A 278 25.16 -22.34 -0.49
N ILE A 279 25.38 -21.38 -1.39
CA ILE A 279 24.42 -21.05 -2.46
C ILE A 279 24.17 -22.30 -3.29
N THR A 280 25.22 -23.00 -3.74
CA THR A 280 25.09 -24.25 -4.51
C THR A 280 24.27 -25.29 -3.74
N LYS A 281 24.62 -25.56 -2.47
CA LYS A 281 23.90 -26.54 -1.65
C LYS A 281 22.42 -26.19 -1.44
N ARG A 282 22.11 -24.92 -1.18
CA ARG A 282 20.73 -24.45 -0.97
C ARG A 282 19.92 -24.43 -2.27
N LEU A 283 20.55 -24.12 -3.41
CA LEU A 283 19.93 -24.24 -4.72
C LEU A 283 19.64 -25.69 -5.07
N ASP A 284 20.56 -26.61 -4.77
CA ASP A 284 20.34 -28.05 -4.91
C ASP A 284 19.15 -28.49 -4.03
N ASP A 285 19.13 -28.13 -2.75
CA ASP A 285 18.03 -28.43 -1.83
C ASP A 285 16.67 -27.91 -2.34
N HIS A 286 16.64 -26.69 -2.88
CA HIS A 286 15.44 -26.07 -3.47
C HIS A 286 14.99 -26.79 -4.76
N TYR A 287 15.94 -27.22 -5.59
CA TYR A 287 15.65 -28.01 -6.80
C TYR A 287 15.09 -29.40 -6.45
N PHE A 288 15.61 -30.06 -5.42
CA PHE A 288 15.11 -31.37 -4.98
C PHE A 288 13.74 -31.30 -4.32
N THR A 289 13.45 -30.25 -3.54
CA THR A 289 12.14 -30.03 -2.91
C THR A 289 11.06 -29.68 -3.94
N SER A 290 11.35 -28.77 -4.87
CA SER A 290 10.40 -28.42 -5.96
C SER A 290 10.12 -29.57 -6.94
N LYS A 291 11.05 -30.51 -7.12
CA LYS A 291 10.80 -31.76 -7.86
C LYS A 291 9.91 -32.75 -7.11
N LYS A 292 10.04 -32.85 -5.78
CA LYS A 292 9.18 -33.72 -4.95
C LYS A 292 7.72 -33.27 -4.98
N GLU A 293 7.45 -31.97 -4.97
CA GLU A 293 6.07 -31.46 -5.05
C GLU A 293 5.36 -31.82 -6.36
N LYS A 294 6.10 -31.96 -7.47
CA LYS A 294 5.55 -32.40 -8.78
C LYS A 294 5.29 -33.90 -8.87
N ILE A 295 5.85 -34.71 -7.98
CA ILE A 295 5.70 -36.18 -7.99
C ILE A 295 4.51 -36.63 -7.13
N PHE A 296 4.02 -35.77 -6.22
CA PHE A 296 2.91 -36.08 -5.31
C PHE A 296 1.56 -35.43 -5.66
N THR A 297 1.45 -34.79 -6.82
CA THR A 297 0.15 -34.40 -7.38
C THR A 297 -0.39 -35.50 -8.29
N PHE A 298 -1.15 -36.44 -7.69
CA PHE A 298 -2.15 -37.26 -8.35
C PHE A 298 -3.54 -36.82 -7.88
#